data_AF-A0A1B1M8A4-F1
#
_entry.id   AF-A0A1B1M8A4-F1
#
_cell.length_a   1.000
_cell.length_b   1.000
_cell.length_c   1.000
_cell.angle_alpha   90.00
_cell.angle_beta   90.00
_cell.angle_gamma   90.00
#
_symmetry.space_group_name_H-M   'P 1'
#
loop_
_entity.id
_entity.type
_entity.pdbx_description
1 polymer ?
#
loop_
_entity_poly.entity_id
_entity_poly.type
_entity_poly.pdbx_seq_one_letter_code
_entity_poly.pdbx_strand_id
1 'polypeptide(L)'
;MPRLSEVITALENLWPAERAESWDAVGTVVGDPGQEVGRVLFAVDPVQEIVDEAVKLGADLLVTHHPLYLRGTTTVAASTFKGRVVHTLIKNDIALHVAHTNADTADPGVSDALAGALDLRVVGPLVPDPTDPAGRRGLGRVCELDHPLPLREFARKAAERLPATAQGIRVAGDPEATVRTVAVSGGSGDSLFDQVRAAGVDAFLTADLRHHPASEAVAHSPLALLDAAHWATEWPWCELAAAQLDEISDRKGWGLRVHVSKTVTDPWTAHAASADTSSSPGAPN
;
A
#
# COMPACT_ATOMS: atom_id res chain seq x y z
N MET A 1 -0.47 4.39 -30.17
CA MET A 1 -0.74 4.20 -28.73
C MET A 1 -1.33 2.80 -28.56
N PRO A 2 -1.00 2.06 -27.49
CA PRO A 2 -1.61 0.76 -27.23
C PRO A 2 -3.11 0.90 -26.94
N ARG A 3 -3.88 -0.16 -27.19
CA ARG A 3 -5.25 -0.29 -26.67
C ARG A 3 -5.22 -0.55 -25.18
N LEU A 4 -6.27 -0.16 -24.46
CA LEU A 4 -6.42 -0.46 -23.04
C LEU A 4 -6.24 -1.95 -22.76
N SER A 5 -6.84 -2.84 -23.57
CA SER A 5 -6.68 -4.29 -23.40
C SER A 5 -5.22 -4.75 -23.41
N GLU A 6 -4.36 -4.14 -24.24
CA GLU A 6 -2.94 -4.49 -24.29
C GLU A 6 -2.20 -4.05 -23.02
N VAL A 7 -2.54 -2.85 -22.51
CA VAL A 7 -2.01 -2.34 -21.24
C VAL A 7 -2.50 -3.19 -20.07
N ILE A 8 -3.78 -3.55 -20.02
CA ILE A 8 -4.32 -4.43 -18.99
C ILE A 8 -3.66 -5.81 -19.02
N THR A 9 -3.45 -6.41 -20.19
CA THR A 9 -2.68 -7.66 -20.28
C THR A 9 -1.26 -7.50 -19.72
N ALA A 10 -0.62 -6.35 -19.90
CA ALA A 10 0.69 -6.11 -19.28
C ALA A 10 0.60 -6.03 -17.75
N LEU A 11 -0.41 -5.34 -17.20
CA LEU A 11 -0.64 -5.27 -15.75
C LEU A 11 -1.02 -6.64 -15.17
N GLU A 12 -1.85 -7.43 -15.86
CA GLU A 12 -2.20 -8.79 -15.45
C GLU A 12 -1.01 -9.75 -15.48
N ASN A 13 0.01 -9.50 -16.32
CA ASN A 13 1.25 -10.28 -16.26
C ASN A 13 2.11 -9.92 -15.03
N LEU A 14 2.06 -8.67 -14.57
CA LEU A 14 2.73 -8.25 -13.33
C LEU A 14 1.97 -8.75 -12.09
N TRP A 15 0.64 -8.56 -12.09
CA TRP A 15 -0.25 -8.87 -10.98
C TRP A 15 -1.46 -9.70 -11.47
N PRO A 16 -1.30 -11.01 -11.71
CA PRO A 16 -2.38 -11.85 -12.19
C PRO A 16 -3.59 -11.85 -11.24
N ALA A 17 -4.80 -11.72 -11.80
CA ALA A 17 -6.02 -11.65 -11.01
C ALA A 17 -6.28 -12.93 -10.21
N GLU A 18 -5.92 -14.11 -10.75
CA GLU A 18 -6.03 -15.38 -10.03
C GLU A 18 -5.18 -15.49 -8.76
N ARG A 19 -4.25 -14.54 -8.53
CA ARG A 19 -3.45 -14.47 -7.29
C ARG A 19 -4.05 -13.55 -6.22
N ALA A 20 -5.13 -12.85 -6.53
CA ALA A 20 -5.84 -12.07 -5.53
C ALA A 20 -6.52 -13.01 -4.51
N GLU A 21 -6.69 -12.51 -3.29
CA GLU A 21 -7.44 -13.20 -2.25
C GLU A 21 -8.88 -13.49 -2.70
N SER A 22 -9.44 -14.60 -2.22
CA SER A 22 -10.76 -15.09 -2.69
C SER A 22 -11.94 -14.13 -2.44
N TRP A 23 -11.78 -13.20 -1.49
CA TRP A 23 -12.77 -12.19 -1.14
C TRP A 23 -12.57 -10.86 -1.89
N ASP A 24 -11.46 -10.73 -2.62
CA ASP A 24 -11.01 -9.48 -3.21
C ASP A 24 -11.71 -9.16 -4.55
N ALA A 25 -11.60 -7.92 -5.00
CA ALA A 25 -12.19 -7.40 -6.22
C ALA A 25 -11.17 -6.58 -7.03
N VAL A 26 -10.30 -7.28 -7.76
CA VAL A 26 -9.28 -6.68 -8.64
C VAL A 26 -9.75 -6.59 -10.10
N GLY A 27 -8.97 -5.92 -10.94
CA GLY A 27 -9.21 -5.82 -12.37
C GLY A 27 -9.84 -4.49 -12.80
N THR A 28 -10.31 -4.45 -14.05
CA THR A 28 -10.86 -3.22 -14.65
C THR A 28 -12.29 -2.95 -14.15
N VAL A 29 -12.48 -1.79 -13.53
CA VAL A 29 -13.76 -1.32 -12.97
C VAL A 29 -14.55 -0.49 -13.98
N VAL A 30 -13.86 0.36 -14.74
CA VAL A 30 -14.44 1.23 -15.79
C VAL A 30 -13.47 1.26 -16.96
N GLY A 31 -13.98 1.25 -18.19
CA GLY A 31 -13.18 1.46 -19.40
C GLY A 31 -13.64 0.61 -20.58
N ASP A 32 -13.42 1.11 -21.80
CA ASP A 32 -13.57 0.35 -23.04
C ASP A 32 -12.23 -0.33 -23.38
N PRO A 33 -12.16 -1.67 -23.53
CA PRO A 33 -10.94 -2.38 -23.92
C PRO A 33 -10.31 -1.90 -25.25
N GLY A 34 -11.09 -1.28 -26.12
CA GLY A 34 -10.66 -0.75 -27.41
C GLY A 34 -10.08 0.67 -27.37
N GLN A 35 -10.25 1.41 -26.27
CA GLN A 35 -9.76 2.79 -26.19
C GLN A 35 -8.23 2.85 -26.23
N GLU A 36 -7.68 3.91 -26.82
CA GLU A 36 -6.24 4.14 -26.84
C GLU A 36 -5.76 4.70 -25.50
N VAL A 37 -4.60 4.24 -25.03
CA VAL A 37 -3.98 4.73 -23.80
C VAL A 37 -2.64 5.38 -24.14
N GLY A 38 -2.50 6.66 -23.82
CA GLY A 38 -1.26 7.43 -23.97
C GLY A 38 -0.72 7.97 -22.65
N ARG A 39 -1.54 8.06 -21.61
CA ARG A 39 -1.13 8.53 -20.29
C ARG A 39 -1.79 7.72 -19.17
N VAL A 40 -0.99 7.31 -18.20
CA VAL A 40 -1.40 6.49 -17.05
C VAL A 40 -1.09 7.23 -15.75
N LEU A 41 -2.02 7.22 -14.80
CA LEU A 41 -1.82 7.70 -13.43
C LEU A 41 -1.93 6.52 -12.45
N PHE A 42 -0.94 6.33 -11.59
CA PHE A 42 -0.98 5.42 -10.44
C PHE A 42 -1.35 6.19 -9.17
N ALA A 43 -2.18 5.60 -8.32
CA ALA A 43 -2.52 6.11 -7.00
C ALA A 43 -2.88 4.96 -6.04
N VAL A 44 -2.95 5.24 -4.74
CA VAL A 44 -3.43 4.24 -3.77
C VAL A 44 -4.95 4.14 -3.86
N ASP A 45 -5.66 5.27 -3.70
CA ASP A 45 -7.12 5.28 -3.56
C ASP A 45 -7.87 5.85 -4.79
N PRO A 46 -8.99 5.23 -5.20
CA PRO A 46 -9.86 5.76 -6.25
C PRO A 46 -10.88 6.78 -5.71
N VAL A 47 -10.41 7.83 -5.03
CA VAL A 47 -11.27 8.91 -4.50
C VAL A 47 -11.46 10.06 -5.51
N GLN A 48 -12.46 10.91 -5.29
CA GLN A 48 -12.80 12.01 -6.22
C GLN A 48 -11.61 12.93 -6.50
N GLU A 49 -10.80 13.25 -5.48
CA GLU A 49 -9.64 14.13 -5.62
C GLU A 49 -8.58 13.56 -6.59
N ILE A 50 -8.38 12.23 -6.58
CA ILE A 50 -7.49 11.53 -7.50
C ILE A 50 -8.09 11.46 -8.91
N VAL A 51 -9.40 11.30 -9.02
CA VAL A 51 -10.08 11.31 -10.32
C VAL A 51 -10.01 12.72 -10.94
N ASP A 52 -10.19 13.77 -10.15
CA ASP A 52 -10.05 15.15 -10.60
C ASP A 52 -8.60 15.45 -11.02
N GLU A 53 -7.61 14.88 -10.33
CA GLU A 53 -6.20 14.90 -10.75
C GLU A 53 -6.01 14.20 -12.11
N ALA A 54 -6.57 13.01 -12.30
CA ALA A 54 -6.50 12.27 -13.56
C ALA A 54 -7.09 13.07 -14.73
N VAL A 55 -8.25 13.72 -14.52
CA VAL A 55 -8.90 14.59 -15.50
C VAL A 55 -8.01 15.79 -15.83
N LYS A 56 -7.50 16.50 -14.82
CA LYS A 56 -6.62 17.67 -15.01
C LYS A 56 -5.33 17.29 -15.75
N LEU A 57 -4.78 16.13 -15.43
CA LEU A 57 -3.61 15.59 -16.07
C LEU A 57 -3.90 15.18 -17.53
N GLY A 58 -5.14 14.78 -17.85
CA GLY A 58 -5.53 14.15 -19.10
C GLY A 58 -4.96 12.74 -19.20
N ALA A 59 -5.18 11.94 -18.14
CA ALA A 59 -4.87 10.52 -18.13
C ALA A 59 -5.99 9.73 -18.80
N ASP A 60 -5.63 8.66 -19.51
CA ASP A 60 -6.58 7.74 -20.15
C ASP A 60 -6.83 6.49 -19.28
N LEU A 61 -5.91 6.21 -18.35
CA LEU A 61 -5.99 5.11 -17.40
C LEU A 61 -5.54 5.57 -16.00
N LEU A 62 -6.38 5.32 -15.01
CA LEU A 62 -6.06 5.36 -13.59
C LEU A 62 -5.88 3.92 -13.09
N VAL A 63 -4.72 3.62 -12.52
CA VAL A 63 -4.45 2.35 -11.83
C VAL A 63 -4.42 2.62 -10.33
N THR A 64 -5.26 1.93 -9.56
CA THR A 64 -5.28 2.07 -8.10
C THR A 64 -4.90 0.80 -7.38
N HIS A 65 -4.32 0.94 -6.18
CA HIS A 65 -4.12 -0.19 -5.29
C HIS A 65 -5.46 -0.65 -4.71
N HIS A 66 -6.21 0.28 -4.12
CA HIS A 66 -7.48 -0.04 -3.49
C HIS A 66 -8.63 -0.17 -4.50
N PRO A 67 -9.55 -1.13 -4.28
CA PRO A 67 -10.74 -1.27 -5.10
C PRO A 67 -11.77 -0.19 -4.79
N LEU A 68 -12.32 0.44 -5.83
CA LEU A 68 -13.48 1.32 -5.66
C LEU A 68 -14.69 0.53 -5.12
N TYR A 69 -14.87 -0.70 -5.61
CA TYR A 69 -15.94 -1.60 -5.20
C TYR A 69 -15.36 -2.95 -4.73
N LEU A 70 -15.28 -3.14 -3.41
CA LEU A 70 -14.89 -4.44 -2.83
C LEU A 70 -16.03 -5.49 -2.90
N ARG A 71 -17.26 -5.06 -3.17
CA ARG A 71 -18.44 -5.92 -3.32
C ARG A 71 -19.27 -5.41 -4.49
N GLY A 72 -20.09 -6.29 -5.07
CA GLY A 72 -20.99 -5.94 -6.16
C GLY A 72 -21.86 -4.71 -5.84
N THR A 73 -22.00 -3.81 -6.82
CA THR A 73 -22.80 -2.59 -6.67
C THR A 73 -24.13 -2.71 -7.42
N THR A 74 -25.21 -2.23 -6.79
CA THR A 74 -26.55 -2.16 -7.39
C THR A 74 -26.87 -0.76 -7.93
N THR A 75 -26.02 0.23 -7.67
CA THR A 75 -26.20 1.61 -8.11
C THR A 75 -24.87 2.28 -8.42
N VAL A 76 -24.88 3.13 -9.44
CA VAL A 76 -23.78 4.04 -9.78
C VAL A 76 -24.25 5.50 -9.80
N ALA A 77 -25.36 5.81 -9.11
CA ALA A 77 -25.93 7.16 -9.13
C ALA A 77 -24.90 8.22 -8.68
N ALA A 78 -24.75 9.29 -9.48
CA ALA A 78 -23.82 10.39 -9.23
C ALA A 78 -24.07 11.18 -7.92
N SER A 79 -25.20 10.94 -7.26
CA SER A 79 -25.48 11.46 -5.91
C SER A 79 -24.71 10.73 -4.80
N THR A 80 -24.18 9.54 -5.08
CA THR A 80 -23.34 8.77 -4.15
C THR A 80 -21.85 9.06 -4.39
N PHE A 81 -21.02 8.80 -3.38
CA PHE A 81 -19.57 8.97 -3.48
C PHE A 81 -18.97 8.15 -4.65
N LYS A 82 -19.18 6.82 -4.63
CA LYS A 82 -18.62 5.92 -5.65
C LYS A 82 -19.24 6.15 -7.03
N GLY A 83 -20.53 6.47 -7.08
CA GLY A 83 -21.20 6.80 -8.34
C GLY A 83 -20.65 8.08 -8.96
N ARG A 84 -20.36 9.13 -8.18
CA ARG A 84 -19.74 10.36 -8.69
C ARG A 84 -18.38 10.10 -9.32
N VAL A 85 -17.55 9.28 -8.67
CA VAL A 85 -16.25 8.82 -9.22
C VAL A 85 -16.46 8.13 -10.57
N VAL A 86 -17.33 7.12 -10.64
CA VAL A 86 -17.63 6.39 -11.89
C VAL A 86 -18.12 7.33 -12.99
N HIS A 87 -19.05 8.23 -12.69
CA HIS A 87 -19.57 9.19 -13.66
C HIS A 87 -18.49 10.15 -14.16
N THR A 88 -17.55 10.56 -13.31
CA THR A 88 -16.45 11.45 -13.71
C THR A 88 -15.47 10.73 -14.63
N LEU A 89 -15.09 9.49 -14.28
CA LEU A 89 -14.24 8.64 -15.12
C LEU A 89 -14.85 8.42 -16.51
N ILE A 90 -16.12 7.99 -16.57
CA ILE A 90 -16.82 7.71 -17.85
C ILE A 90 -16.93 8.96 -18.71
N LYS A 91 -17.26 10.13 -18.13
CA LYS A 91 -17.46 11.37 -18.91
C LYS A 91 -16.18 11.94 -19.50
N ASN A 92 -15.02 11.49 -19.02
CA ASN A 92 -13.71 11.97 -19.45
C ASN A 92 -12.90 10.85 -20.12
N ASP A 93 -13.55 9.74 -20.49
CA ASP A 93 -12.92 8.59 -21.16
C ASP A 93 -11.68 8.07 -20.40
N ILE A 94 -11.77 8.00 -19.06
CA ILE A 94 -10.70 7.50 -18.20
C ILE A 94 -11.06 6.11 -17.69
N ALA A 95 -10.23 5.12 -18.00
CA ALA A 95 -10.36 3.78 -17.44
C ALA A 95 -9.88 3.73 -15.98
N LEU A 96 -10.45 2.82 -15.19
CA LEU A 96 -9.99 2.49 -13.84
C LEU A 96 -9.66 0.99 -13.76
N HIS A 97 -8.43 0.68 -13.37
CA HIS A 97 -7.97 -0.69 -13.11
C HIS A 97 -7.42 -0.81 -11.69
N VAL A 98 -7.68 -1.95 -11.04
CA VAL A 98 -7.32 -2.20 -9.65
C VAL A 98 -6.34 -3.35 -9.55
N ALA A 99 -5.24 -3.14 -8.83
CA ALA A 99 -4.34 -4.21 -8.38
C ALA A 99 -4.14 -4.09 -6.87
N HIS A 100 -4.78 -4.98 -6.12
CA HIS A 100 -4.89 -4.95 -4.66
C HIS A 100 -4.08 -6.12 -4.06
N THR A 101 -4.73 -7.17 -3.54
CA THR A 101 -4.01 -8.29 -2.91
C THR A 101 -3.13 -9.11 -3.87
N ASN A 102 -3.43 -9.09 -5.17
CA ASN A 102 -2.54 -9.64 -6.19
C ASN A 102 -1.21 -8.87 -6.30
N ALA A 103 -1.21 -7.56 -6.00
CA ALA A 103 0.00 -6.76 -5.91
C ALA A 103 0.70 -6.90 -4.55
N ASP A 104 -0.04 -7.15 -3.47
CA ASP A 104 0.55 -7.43 -2.15
C ASP A 104 1.40 -8.70 -2.13
N THR A 105 0.96 -9.72 -2.86
CA THR A 105 1.61 -11.04 -2.90
C THR A 105 2.67 -11.18 -3.99
N ALA A 106 2.77 -10.19 -4.90
CA ALA A 106 3.69 -10.20 -6.03
C ALA A 106 5.16 -10.10 -5.63
N ASP A 107 6.06 -10.42 -6.57
CA ASP A 107 7.51 -10.28 -6.45
C ASP A 107 8.07 -9.58 -7.71
N PRO A 108 8.50 -8.30 -7.61
CA PRO A 108 8.32 -7.42 -6.47
C PRO A 108 6.85 -6.93 -6.33
N GLY A 109 6.40 -6.70 -5.10
CA GLY A 109 5.06 -6.24 -4.74
C GLY A 109 5.05 -5.10 -3.71
N VAL A 110 3.90 -4.88 -3.07
CA VAL A 110 3.71 -3.74 -2.13
C VAL A 110 4.72 -3.76 -0.99
N SER A 111 4.92 -4.94 -0.38
CA SER A 111 5.85 -5.08 0.74
C SER A 111 7.33 -4.98 0.33
N ASP A 112 7.67 -5.26 -0.94
CA ASP A 112 9.02 -5.00 -1.46
C ASP A 112 9.25 -3.50 -1.65
N ALA A 113 8.25 -2.77 -2.13
CA ALA A 113 8.33 -1.32 -2.27
C ALA A 113 8.47 -0.63 -0.90
N LEU A 114 7.71 -1.09 0.10
CA LEU A 114 7.83 -0.64 1.49
C LEU A 114 9.22 -0.94 2.07
N ALA A 115 9.74 -2.15 1.87
CA ALA A 115 11.09 -2.52 2.28
C ALA A 115 12.15 -1.64 1.60
N GLY A 116 12.01 -1.42 0.29
CA GLY A 116 12.90 -0.57 -0.51
C GLY A 116 12.92 0.88 -0.05
N ALA A 117 11.76 1.48 0.25
CA ALA A 117 11.66 2.83 0.79
C ALA A 117 12.43 3.00 2.12
N LEU A 118 12.53 1.92 2.90
CA LEU A 118 13.22 1.88 4.20
C LEU A 118 14.66 1.37 4.12
N ASP A 119 15.21 1.16 2.92
CA ASP A 119 16.52 0.52 2.66
C ASP A 119 16.69 -0.80 3.43
N LEU A 120 15.66 -1.63 3.44
CA LEU A 120 15.69 -2.94 4.08
C LEU A 120 16.05 -4.00 3.05
N ARG A 121 16.94 -4.93 3.42
CA ARG A 121 17.24 -6.08 2.57
C ARG A 121 16.19 -7.16 2.81
N VAL A 122 15.39 -7.45 1.79
CA VAL A 122 14.42 -8.54 1.81
C VAL A 122 15.14 -9.89 1.87
N VAL A 123 14.74 -10.76 2.80
CA VAL A 123 15.20 -12.16 2.89
C VAL A 123 14.16 -13.17 2.42
N GLY A 124 12.88 -12.80 2.41
CA GLY A 124 11.79 -13.62 1.86
C GLY A 124 10.40 -13.12 2.24
N PRO A 125 9.34 -13.77 1.76
CA PRO A 125 7.97 -13.45 2.15
C PRO A 125 7.70 -13.81 3.62
N LEU A 126 6.88 -13.01 4.31
CA LEU A 126 6.42 -13.33 5.66
C LEU A 126 5.43 -14.51 5.66
N VAL A 127 4.53 -14.51 4.68
CA VAL A 127 3.60 -15.61 4.41
C VAL A 127 3.87 -16.12 3.00
N PRO A 128 4.69 -17.18 2.83
CA PRO A 128 5.06 -17.67 1.51
C PRO A 128 3.86 -18.18 0.70
N ASP A 129 3.83 -17.87 -0.59
CA ASP A 129 2.91 -18.50 -1.56
C ASP A 129 3.35 -19.96 -1.78
N PRO A 130 2.56 -20.97 -1.35
CA PRO A 130 2.95 -22.38 -1.47
C PRO A 130 2.99 -22.86 -2.92
N THR A 131 2.43 -22.09 -3.86
CA THR A 131 2.43 -22.38 -5.30
C THR A 131 3.64 -21.76 -6.01
N ASP A 132 4.47 -20.98 -5.33
CA ASP A 132 5.66 -20.37 -5.91
C ASP A 132 6.90 -21.26 -5.76
N PRO A 133 7.37 -21.95 -6.81
CA PRO A 133 8.56 -22.79 -6.73
C PRO A 133 9.84 -21.98 -6.45
N ALA A 134 9.84 -20.68 -6.73
CA ALA A 134 10.96 -19.79 -6.44
C ALA A 134 10.98 -19.31 -4.97
N GLY A 135 9.85 -19.45 -4.25
CA GLY A 135 9.70 -19.03 -2.86
C GLY A 135 9.86 -17.53 -2.62
N ARG A 136 9.60 -16.69 -3.64
CA ARG A 136 9.76 -15.23 -3.55
C ARG A 136 8.44 -14.50 -3.37
N ARG A 137 7.35 -15.06 -3.88
CA ARG A 137 5.99 -14.51 -3.71
C ARG A 137 5.39 -14.86 -2.35
N GLY A 138 4.47 -14.01 -1.92
CA GLY A 138 3.77 -14.15 -0.65
C GLY A 138 3.43 -12.81 -0.02
N LEU A 139 2.61 -12.83 1.03
CA LEU A 139 2.21 -11.63 1.75
C LEU A 139 3.31 -11.18 2.73
N GLY A 140 3.53 -9.87 2.83
CA GLY A 140 4.55 -9.28 3.70
C GLY A 140 5.99 -9.66 3.31
N ARG A 141 6.98 -9.01 3.91
CA ARG A 141 8.40 -9.37 3.78
C ARG A 141 9.07 -9.47 5.13
N VAL A 142 9.90 -10.49 5.30
CA VAL A 142 10.93 -10.51 6.33
C VAL A 142 12.16 -9.84 5.74
N CYS A 143 12.75 -8.92 6.49
CA CYS A 143 13.86 -8.12 6.07
C CYS A 143 14.94 -8.02 7.15
N GLU A 144 16.14 -7.65 6.73
CA GLU A 144 17.28 -7.39 7.61
C GLU A 144 17.81 -5.96 7.38
N LEU A 145 18.21 -5.30 8.46
CA LEU A 145 18.98 -4.07 8.38
C LEU A 145 20.46 -4.40 8.16
N ASP A 146 21.14 -3.59 7.36
CA ASP A 146 22.61 -3.67 7.21
C ASP A 146 23.34 -3.38 8.52
N HIS A 147 22.79 -2.44 9.31
CA HIS A 147 23.32 -2.05 10.61
C HIS A 147 22.19 -2.04 11.64
N PRO A 148 22.26 -2.91 12.68
CA PRO A 148 21.35 -2.87 13.81
C PRO A 148 21.27 -1.49 14.46
N LEU A 149 20.07 -1.06 14.85
CA LEU A 149 19.84 0.24 15.48
C LEU A 149 18.69 0.17 16.49
N PRO A 150 18.60 1.12 17.45
CA PRO A 150 17.51 1.17 18.43
C PRO A 150 16.14 1.37 17.77
N LEU A 151 15.08 0.81 18.36
CA LEU A 151 13.70 0.93 17.88
C LEU A 151 13.29 2.39 17.63
N ARG A 152 13.65 3.32 18.53
CA ARG A 152 13.38 4.75 18.34
C ARG A 152 14.01 5.33 17.06
N GLU A 153 15.20 4.86 16.69
CA GLU A 153 15.89 5.31 15.49
C GLU A 153 15.29 4.68 14.25
N PHE A 154 14.81 3.43 14.35
CA PHE A 154 14.07 2.78 13.27
C PHE A 154 12.77 3.51 12.98
N ALA A 155 12.01 3.85 14.03
CA ALA A 155 10.78 4.62 13.90
C ALA A 155 11.02 6.01 13.30
N ARG A 156 12.11 6.70 13.69
CA ARG A 156 12.51 7.97 13.07
C ARG A 156 12.85 7.78 11.59
N LYS A 157 13.61 6.74 11.24
CA LYS A 157 13.92 6.40 9.84
C LYS A 157 12.63 6.17 9.04
N ALA A 158 11.68 5.42 9.57
CA ALA A 158 10.38 5.20 8.93
C ALA A 158 9.60 6.52 8.73
N ALA A 159 9.58 7.39 9.74
CA ALA A 159 8.94 8.70 9.64
C ALA A 159 9.59 9.64 8.60
N GLU A 160 10.91 9.53 8.40
CA GLU A 160 11.67 10.32 7.42
C GLU A 160 11.54 9.78 5.99
N ARG A 161 11.38 8.46 5.84
CA ARG A 161 11.39 7.76 4.56
C ARG A 161 10.01 7.53 3.96
N LEU A 162 8.99 7.33 4.79
CA LEU A 162 7.62 7.15 4.32
C LEU A 162 6.96 8.51 4.00
N PRO A 163 5.96 8.54 3.12
CA PRO A 163 5.17 9.73 2.87
C PRO A 163 4.62 10.35 4.17
N ALA A 164 4.74 11.66 4.30
CA ALA A 164 4.29 12.36 5.48
C ALA A 164 2.76 12.33 5.60
N THR A 165 2.27 11.85 6.74
CA THR A 165 0.85 11.85 7.11
C THR A 165 0.67 12.43 8.51
N ALA A 166 -0.57 12.76 8.87
CA ALA A 166 -0.85 13.33 10.18
C ALA A 166 -0.55 12.34 11.33
N GLN A 167 -0.74 11.04 11.10
CA GLN A 167 -0.49 9.99 12.10
C GLN A 167 1.00 9.91 12.50
N GLY A 168 1.92 10.11 11.55
CA GLY A 168 3.32 9.74 11.74
C GLY A 168 3.49 8.24 11.98
N ILE A 169 4.43 7.87 12.85
CA ILE A 169 4.71 6.48 13.22
C ILE A 169 4.38 6.27 14.70
N ARG A 170 3.39 5.43 14.99
CA ARG A 170 3.10 4.98 16.36
C ARG A 170 3.95 3.76 16.66
N VAL A 171 4.49 3.69 17.89
CA VAL A 171 5.42 2.63 18.27
C VAL A 171 4.94 1.95 19.54
N ALA A 172 5.04 0.62 19.59
CA ALA A 172 4.90 -0.18 20.80
C ALA A 172 6.13 -1.08 20.98
N GLY A 173 6.65 -1.18 22.20
CA GLY A 173 7.88 -1.89 22.53
C GLY A 173 8.89 -0.99 23.26
N ASP A 174 10.02 -1.56 23.67
CA ASP A 174 11.12 -0.81 24.30
C ASP A 174 11.85 0.04 23.25
N PRO A 175 11.87 1.39 23.37
CA PRO A 175 12.56 2.29 22.44
C PRO A 175 14.07 2.00 22.29
N GLU A 176 14.70 1.38 23.29
CA GLU A 176 16.12 1.01 23.29
C GLU A 176 16.38 -0.40 22.76
N ALA A 177 15.34 -1.20 22.50
CA ALA A 177 15.50 -2.52 21.92
C ALA A 177 16.23 -2.43 20.58
N THR A 178 17.20 -3.32 20.38
CA THR A 178 17.95 -3.38 19.12
C THR A 178 17.12 -4.06 18.05
N VAL A 179 16.90 -3.37 16.93
CA VAL A 179 16.22 -3.91 15.75
C VAL A 179 17.27 -4.35 14.73
N ARG A 180 17.24 -5.63 14.34
CA ARG A 180 18.07 -6.24 13.28
C ARG A 180 17.19 -6.80 12.17
N THR A 181 16.13 -7.49 12.55
CA THR A 181 15.17 -8.14 11.65
C THR A 181 13.82 -7.46 11.75
N VAL A 182 13.18 -7.25 10.60
CA VAL A 182 11.91 -6.53 10.51
C VAL A 182 10.99 -7.29 9.58
N ALA A 183 9.77 -7.57 10.04
CA ALA A 183 8.68 -7.88 9.13
C ALA A 183 8.04 -6.56 8.66
N VAL A 184 7.71 -6.45 7.37
CA VAL A 184 6.93 -5.35 6.82
C VAL A 184 5.71 -5.89 6.09
N SER A 185 4.57 -5.22 6.24
CA SER A 185 3.37 -5.47 5.43
C SER A 185 2.66 -4.15 5.18
N GLY A 186 2.55 -3.76 3.91
CA GLY A 186 1.68 -2.64 3.52
C GLY A 186 0.23 -2.91 3.95
N GLY A 187 -0.50 -1.84 4.23
CA GLY A 187 -1.89 -1.92 4.63
C GLY A 187 -2.10 -2.55 6.01
N SER A 188 -3.25 -3.20 6.21
CA SER A 188 -3.64 -3.76 7.49
C SER A 188 -2.98 -5.11 7.78
N GLY A 189 -1.98 -5.11 8.66
CA GLY A 189 -1.26 -6.32 9.10
C GLY A 189 -1.79 -6.95 10.40
N ASP A 190 -2.92 -6.49 10.93
CA ASP A 190 -3.45 -6.91 12.24
C ASP A 190 -3.76 -8.42 12.33
N SER A 191 -3.96 -9.09 11.19
CA SER A 191 -4.16 -10.54 11.11
C SER A 191 -2.87 -11.37 11.08
N LEU A 192 -1.69 -10.72 10.99
CA LEU A 192 -0.40 -11.39 10.72
C LEU A 192 0.43 -11.69 11.96
N PHE A 193 -0.09 -11.43 13.16
CA PHE A 193 0.68 -11.57 14.40
C PHE A 193 1.23 -12.99 14.64
N ASP A 194 0.52 -14.04 14.23
CA ASP A 194 0.99 -15.40 14.39
C ASP A 194 2.19 -15.70 13.49
N GLN A 195 2.17 -15.21 12.25
CA GLN A 195 3.24 -15.36 11.27
C GLN A 195 4.46 -14.53 11.67
N VAL A 196 4.24 -13.29 12.14
CA VAL A 196 5.31 -12.42 12.67
C VAL A 196 5.99 -13.08 13.88
N ARG A 197 5.20 -13.66 14.80
CA ARG A 197 5.74 -14.38 15.96
C ARG A 197 6.54 -15.61 15.54
N ALA A 198 6.03 -16.37 14.57
CA ALA A 198 6.73 -17.56 14.04
C ALA A 198 8.03 -17.20 13.32
N ALA A 199 8.07 -16.04 12.64
CA ALA A 199 9.26 -15.54 11.97
C ALA A 199 10.35 -15.07 12.95
N GLY A 200 10.00 -14.74 14.19
CA GLY A 200 10.96 -14.35 15.23
C GLY A 200 11.68 -13.03 14.93
N VAL A 201 10.99 -12.09 14.27
CA VAL A 201 11.54 -10.76 13.94
C VAL A 201 11.58 -9.84 15.16
N ASP A 202 12.51 -8.89 15.16
CA ASP A 202 12.63 -7.89 16.25
C ASP A 202 11.51 -6.84 16.19
N ALA A 203 11.08 -6.46 14.98
CA ALA A 203 10.02 -5.48 14.77
C ALA A 203 9.05 -5.86 13.64
N PHE A 204 7.82 -5.36 13.71
CA PHE A 204 6.82 -5.45 12.65
C PHE A 204 6.29 -4.06 12.30
N LEU A 205 6.48 -3.65 11.05
CA LEU A 205 5.96 -2.38 10.51
C LEU A 205 4.77 -2.65 9.58
N THR A 206 3.63 -2.07 9.92
CA THR A 206 2.38 -2.18 9.16
C THR A 206 1.45 -1.01 9.46
N ALA A 207 0.16 -1.11 9.14
CA ALA A 207 -0.87 -0.15 9.50
C ALA A 207 -2.10 -0.82 10.15
N ASP A 208 -3.02 0.02 10.63
CA ASP A 208 -4.34 -0.35 11.15
C ASP A 208 -4.32 -1.37 12.30
N LEU A 209 -3.32 -1.27 13.18
CA LEU A 209 -3.23 -2.14 14.35
C LEU A 209 -4.30 -1.78 15.38
N ARG A 210 -5.06 -2.78 15.81
CA ARG A 210 -6.09 -2.62 16.85
C ARG A 210 -5.48 -2.75 18.23
N HIS A 211 -6.10 -2.08 19.21
CA HIS A 211 -5.58 -1.99 20.58
C HIS A 211 -5.26 -3.34 21.25
N HIS A 212 -6.22 -4.27 21.30
CA HIS A 212 -6.02 -5.55 21.98
C HIS A 212 -4.99 -6.46 21.29
N PRO A 213 -5.08 -6.72 19.96
CA PRO A 213 -4.04 -7.48 19.26
C PRO A 213 -2.63 -6.91 19.44
N ALA A 214 -2.46 -5.59 19.29
CA ALA A 214 -1.17 -4.93 19.49
C ALA A 214 -0.66 -5.08 20.93
N SER A 215 -1.53 -4.85 21.92
CA SER A 215 -1.18 -4.99 23.34
C SER A 215 -0.79 -6.44 23.70
N GLU A 216 -1.49 -7.43 23.16
CA GLU A 216 -1.20 -8.83 23.39
C GLU A 216 0.12 -9.26 22.73
N ALA A 217 0.39 -8.76 21.51
CA ALA A 217 1.62 -9.05 20.79
C ALA A 217 2.88 -8.60 21.56
N VAL A 218 2.86 -7.40 22.15
CA VAL A 218 3.99 -6.86 22.93
C VAL A 218 4.08 -7.41 24.35
N ALA A 219 2.96 -7.88 24.94
CA ALA A 219 2.98 -8.45 26.29
C ALA A 219 3.63 -9.83 26.34
N HIS A 220 3.53 -10.60 25.25
CA HIS A 220 3.96 -12.00 25.20
C HIS A 220 5.26 -12.21 24.40
N SER A 221 5.89 -11.13 23.92
CA SER A 221 7.06 -11.20 23.04
C SER A 221 7.89 -9.91 23.13
N PRO A 222 9.22 -9.96 22.95
CA PRO A 222 10.04 -8.76 22.76
C PRO A 222 9.80 -8.05 21.40
N LEU A 223 8.83 -8.53 20.60
CA LEU A 223 8.43 -7.93 19.33
C LEU A 223 8.03 -6.46 19.50
N ALA A 224 8.68 -5.59 18.74
CA ALA A 224 8.26 -4.20 18.59
C ALA A 224 7.26 -4.04 17.44
N LEU A 225 6.35 -3.08 17.57
CA LEU A 225 5.36 -2.75 16.54
C LEU A 225 5.55 -1.30 16.10
N LEU A 226 5.48 -1.08 14.78
CA LEU A 226 5.44 0.23 14.15
C LEU A 226 4.16 0.32 13.32
N ASP A 227 3.31 1.28 13.66
CA ASP A 227 2.02 1.49 13.03
C ASP A 227 2.03 2.86 12.34
N ALA A 228 2.17 2.80 11.00
CA ALA A 228 2.15 3.94 10.11
C ALA A 228 0.76 4.11 9.48
N ALA A 229 0.50 5.25 8.86
CA ALA A 229 -0.74 5.43 8.11
C ALA A 229 -0.82 4.41 6.97
N HIS A 230 -2.00 3.79 6.81
CA HIS A 230 -2.27 2.76 5.81
C HIS A 230 -1.78 3.18 4.42
N TRP A 231 -2.25 4.34 3.95
CA TRP A 231 -1.85 4.94 2.69
C TRP A 231 -0.33 5.10 2.54
N ALA A 232 0.36 5.53 3.61
CA ALA A 232 1.81 5.77 3.56
C ALA A 232 2.62 4.48 3.42
N THR A 233 2.10 3.36 3.94
CA THR A 233 2.77 2.05 3.81
C THR A 233 2.63 1.44 2.41
N GLU A 234 1.62 1.84 1.65
CA GLU A 234 1.30 1.26 0.35
C GLU A 234 1.68 2.18 -0.82
N TRP A 235 1.70 3.49 -0.60
CA TRP A 235 2.07 4.46 -1.64
C TRP A 235 3.41 4.17 -2.33
N PRO A 236 4.49 3.70 -1.65
CA PRO A 236 5.73 3.32 -2.33
C PRO A 236 5.53 2.32 -3.48
N TRP A 237 4.51 1.45 -3.41
CA TRP A 237 4.17 0.54 -4.49
C TRP A 237 3.78 1.28 -5.77
N CYS A 238 3.14 2.45 -5.68
CA CYS A 238 2.76 3.22 -6.86
C CYS A 238 4.00 3.64 -7.67
N GLU A 239 5.11 3.97 -7.02
CA GLU A 239 6.38 4.29 -7.71
C GLU A 239 6.98 3.05 -8.37
N LEU A 240 7.01 1.92 -7.66
CA LEU A 240 7.47 0.64 -8.21
C LEU A 240 6.63 0.21 -9.42
N ALA A 241 5.31 0.23 -9.28
CA ALA A 241 4.34 -0.13 -10.31
C ALA A 241 4.45 0.75 -11.55
N ALA A 242 4.61 2.06 -11.36
CA ALA A 242 4.84 3.00 -12.45
C ALA A 242 6.13 2.69 -13.20
N ALA A 243 7.24 2.42 -12.50
CA ALA A 243 8.52 2.06 -13.10
C ALA A 243 8.43 0.74 -13.91
N GLN A 244 7.72 -0.27 -13.39
CA GLN A 244 7.50 -1.53 -14.11
C GLN A 244 6.70 -1.34 -15.40
N LEU A 245 5.64 -0.51 -15.37
CA LEU A 245 4.86 -0.21 -16.57
C LEU A 245 5.66 0.63 -17.58
N ASP A 246 6.46 1.59 -17.11
CA ASP A 246 7.33 2.41 -17.95
C ASP A 246 8.35 1.54 -18.72
N GLU A 247 8.99 0.60 -18.02
CA GLU A 247 9.92 -0.36 -18.64
C GLU A 247 9.21 -1.26 -19.68
N ILE A 248 7.97 -1.68 -19.41
CA ILE A 248 7.15 -2.42 -20.39
C ILE A 248 6.84 -1.55 -21.60
N SER A 249 6.46 -0.29 -21.37
CA SER A 249 6.15 0.69 -22.41
C SER A 249 7.34 0.88 -23.36
N ASP A 250 8.54 1.03 -22.81
CA ASP A 250 9.78 1.15 -23.58
C ASP A 250 10.05 -0.08 -24.43
N ARG A 251 10.00 -1.28 -23.83
CA ARG A 251 10.21 -2.55 -24.56
C ARG A 251 9.20 -2.76 -25.68
N LYS A 252 7.96 -2.32 -25.50
CA LYS A 252 6.89 -2.46 -26.49
C LYS A 252 6.78 -1.27 -27.46
N GLY A 253 7.57 -0.21 -27.27
CA GLY A 253 7.51 1.00 -28.09
C GLY A 253 6.17 1.75 -27.98
N TRP A 254 5.49 1.66 -26.84
CA TRP A 254 4.18 2.26 -26.64
C TRP A 254 4.21 3.77 -26.43
N GLY A 255 5.28 4.29 -25.84
CA GLY A 255 5.43 5.72 -25.54
C GLY A 255 4.40 6.22 -24.53
N LEU A 256 4.03 5.39 -23.55
CA LEU A 256 3.16 5.79 -22.45
C LEU A 256 3.81 6.89 -21.61
N ARG A 257 3.02 7.86 -21.18
CA ARG A 257 3.41 8.83 -20.14
C ARG A 257 2.89 8.32 -18.80
N VAL A 258 3.77 7.80 -17.96
CA VAL A 258 3.40 7.22 -16.66
C VAL A 258 3.61 8.25 -15.54
N HIS A 259 2.62 8.39 -14.68
CA HIS A 259 2.60 9.33 -13.57
C HIS A 259 2.21 8.63 -12.27
N VAL A 260 2.69 9.15 -11.14
CA VAL A 260 2.32 8.72 -9.79
C VAL A 260 1.71 9.92 -9.08
N SER A 261 0.49 9.75 -8.55
CA SER A 261 -0.14 10.77 -7.73
C SER A 261 0.65 10.94 -6.44
N LYS A 262 0.91 12.19 -6.06
CA LYS A 262 1.51 12.56 -4.77
C LYS A 262 0.48 13.09 -3.77
N THR A 263 -0.80 13.05 -4.16
CA THR A 263 -1.90 13.51 -3.32
C THR A 263 -2.07 12.54 -2.15
N VAL A 264 -1.95 13.04 -0.93
CA VAL A 264 -2.13 12.25 0.29
C VAL A 264 -3.63 12.00 0.49
N THR A 265 -4.05 10.75 0.39
CA THR A 265 -5.44 10.32 0.59
C THR A 265 -5.67 9.62 1.93
N ASP A 266 -4.69 9.70 2.84
CA ASP A 266 -4.88 9.35 4.25
C ASP A 266 -6.04 10.18 4.85
N PRO A 267 -7.06 9.56 5.46
CA PRO A 267 -8.23 10.30 5.96
C PRO A 267 -7.93 11.17 7.19
N TRP A 268 -6.78 10.97 7.86
CA TRP A 268 -6.41 11.70 9.06
C TRP A 268 -5.58 12.93 8.71
N THR A 269 -6.02 14.11 9.16
CA THR A 269 -5.41 15.40 8.76
C THR A 269 -4.62 16.09 9.85
N ALA A 270 -4.80 15.69 11.11
CA ALA A 270 -4.04 16.24 12.24
C ALA A 270 -3.83 15.20 13.35
N HIS A 271 -2.72 15.32 14.05
CA HIS A 271 -2.43 14.62 15.30
C HIS A 271 -2.00 15.65 16.34
N ALA A 272 -2.49 15.52 17.57
CA ALA A 272 -2.07 16.32 18.71
C ALA A 272 -1.45 15.37 19.73
N ALA A 273 -0.15 15.56 20.00
CA ALA A 273 0.52 14.82 21.06
C ALA A 273 -0.10 15.18 22.43
N SER A 274 -0.34 14.17 23.25
CA SER A 274 -0.67 14.39 24.66
C SER A 274 0.46 15.16 25.35
N ALA A 275 0.11 16.09 26.25
CA ALA A 275 1.11 16.71 27.10
C ALA A 275 1.70 15.66 28.05
N ASP A 276 3.03 15.64 28.22
CA ASP A 276 3.67 14.82 29.24
C ASP A 276 3.14 15.25 30.62
N THR A 277 2.25 14.45 31.20
CA THR A 277 1.77 14.64 32.56
C THR A 277 2.80 14.15 33.56
N SER A 278 4.01 14.72 33.54
CA SER A 278 4.88 14.69 34.72
C SER A 278 4.44 15.69 35.80
N SER A 279 3.39 16.47 35.51
CA SER A 279 2.66 17.28 36.49
C SER A 279 1.17 17.39 36.13
N SER A 280 0.33 16.47 36.62
CA SER A 280 -1.13 16.70 36.65
C SER A 280 -1.52 17.34 37.99
N PRO A 281 -2.16 18.53 38.02
CA PRO A 281 -3.17 18.78 39.03
C PRO A 281 -4.33 17.81 38.75
N GLY A 282 -4.77 17.10 39.80
CA GLY A 282 -5.80 16.06 39.70
C GLY A 282 -7.08 16.50 39.01
N ALA A 283 -7.81 15.53 38.47
CA ALA A 283 -9.08 15.74 37.81
C ALA A 283 -10.03 16.60 38.66
N PRO A 284 -10.76 17.56 38.06
CA PRO A 284 -11.84 18.23 38.75
C PRO A 284 -12.98 17.22 38.99
N ASN A 285 -13.39 17.11 40.25
CA ASN A 285 -14.58 16.34 40.69
C ASN A 285 -15.85 16.83 40.01
#